data_AF-A0A7S1RF30-F1
#
_entry.id   AF-A0A7S1RF30-F1
#
_cell.length_a   1.000
_cell.length_b   1.000
_cell.length_c   1.000
_cell.angle_alpha   90.00
_cell.angle_beta   90.00
_cell.angle_gamma   90.00
#
_symmetry.space_group_name_H-M   'P 1'
#
loop_
_entity.id
_entity.type
_entity.pdbx_description
1 polymer ?
#
loop_
_entity_poly.entity_id
_entity_poly.type
_entity_poly.pdbx_seq_one_letter_code
_entity_poly.pdbx_strand_id
1 'polypeptide(L)'
;CGVQGSGGTVASLSAYPCRPSKFEAAMYLSVVLQTFSSDKKKFVAEDLYKLNEAIFNLPEEDTIDTKMSTKLFGAVQNVTKAYNSGRYNKGDPNFFYDYVALLATMQNQHFFSAKQNGMMLEWLLEAVGGAEPVPDPKSGKGGSAAISKDIAKLESENEALEKQLEQLRGLSSAVQVLKTFKLPSDQPKPKAKAKPKAKGKAKAKAEADEGKDDAPNEES
;
A
#
# COMPACT_ATOMS: atom_id res chain seq x y z
N CYS A 1 20.75 -66.21 2.51
CA CYS A 1 20.24 -66.06 1.13
C CYS A 1 19.49 -64.73 1.07
N GLY A 2 20.05 -63.59 0.68
CA GLY A 2 21.13 -63.38 -0.27
C GLY A 2 20.56 -63.32 -1.69
N VAL A 3 20.00 -62.17 -2.08
CA VAL A 3 20.04 -61.68 -3.47
C VAL A 3 20.23 -60.17 -3.42
N GLN A 4 21.47 -59.76 -3.67
CA GLN A 4 21.83 -58.44 -4.20
C GLN A 4 21.32 -58.36 -5.64
N GLY A 5 20.73 -57.22 -6.00
CA GLY A 5 20.38 -56.87 -7.37
C GLY A 5 20.79 -55.44 -7.66
N SER A 6 22.05 -55.28 -8.06
CA SER A 6 22.65 -54.08 -8.63
C SER A 6 22.14 -53.86 -10.05
N GLY A 7 21.86 -52.63 -10.45
CA GLY A 7 21.62 -52.30 -11.86
C GLY A 7 20.86 -50.99 -12.02
N GLY A 8 21.59 -49.94 -12.37
CA GLY A 8 21.09 -48.57 -12.36
C GLY A 8 20.12 -48.22 -13.47
N THR A 9 19.67 -46.97 -13.44
CA THR A 9 19.59 -46.03 -14.56
C THR A 9 19.27 -44.67 -13.94
N VAL A 10 20.20 -43.72 -14.03
CA VAL A 10 19.94 -42.31 -13.69
C VAL A 10 19.05 -41.71 -14.79
N ALA A 11 17.75 -41.97 -14.71
CA ALA A 11 16.77 -41.22 -15.49
C ALA A 11 16.58 -39.86 -14.82
N SER A 12 17.41 -38.90 -15.23
CA SER A 12 17.16 -37.47 -15.03
C SER A 12 15.93 -37.09 -15.85
N LEU A 13 14.75 -37.45 -15.36
CA LEU A 13 13.50 -36.86 -15.79
C LEU A 13 13.37 -35.57 -15.01
N SER A 14 13.94 -34.50 -15.58
CA SER A 14 13.47 -33.15 -15.36
C SER A 14 12.04 -33.06 -15.88
N ALA A 15 11.11 -33.65 -15.14
CA ALA A 15 9.69 -33.48 -15.30
C ALA A 15 9.40 -32.05 -14.88
N TYR A 16 9.58 -31.10 -15.81
CA TYR A 16 9.00 -29.78 -15.64
C TYR A 16 7.50 -30.02 -15.47
N PRO A 17 6.90 -29.67 -14.31
CA PRO A 17 5.47 -29.79 -14.14
C PRO A 17 4.83 -28.99 -15.27
N CYS A 18 4.01 -29.68 -16.06
CA CYS A 18 3.30 -29.12 -17.20
C CYS A 18 2.59 -27.86 -16.69
N ARG A 19 3.07 -26.68 -17.09
CA ARG A 19 2.49 -25.41 -16.63
C ARG A 19 1.01 -25.43 -17.04
N PRO A 20 0.07 -25.27 -16.11
CA PRO A 20 -1.35 -25.29 -16.43
C PRO A 20 -1.64 -24.27 -17.53
N SER A 21 -2.48 -24.67 -18.49
CA SER A 21 -2.79 -23.83 -19.64
C SER A 21 -3.51 -22.56 -19.18
N LYS A 22 -3.34 -21.43 -19.89
CA LYS A 22 -3.90 -20.12 -19.49
C LYS A 22 -5.41 -20.17 -19.17
N PHE A 23 -6.15 -21.04 -19.86
CA PHE A 23 -7.58 -21.24 -19.64
C PHE A 23 -7.92 -21.93 -18.31
N GLU A 24 -7.01 -22.73 -17.75
CA GLU A 24 -7.24 -23.46 -16.50
C GLU A 24 -7.18 -22.54 -15.27
N ALA A 25 -6.30 -21.53 -15.28
CA ALA A 25 -6.14 -20.62 -14.13
C ALA A 25 -7.38 -19.72 -13.93
N ALA A 26 -7.88 -19.10 -15.00
CA ALA A 26 -9.11 -18.29 -14.94
C ALA A 26 -10.33 -19.14 -14.54
N MET A 27 -10.42 -20.38 -15.03
CA MET A 27 -11.48 -21.32 -14.62
C MET A 27 -11.35 -21.70 -13.15
N TYR A 28 -10.13 -21.94 -12.65
CA TYR A 28 -9.90 -22.25 -11.24
C TYR A 28 -10.35 -21.12 -10.33
N LEU A 29 -9.97 -19.86 -10.62
CA LEU A 29 -10.44 -18.70 -9.86
C LEU A 29 -11.97 -18.62 -9.83
N SER A 30 -12.63 -18.87 -10.96
CA SER A 30 -14.10 -18.87 -11.03
C SER A 30 -14.72 -19.94 -10.13
N VAL A 31 -14.16 -21.16 -10.14
CA VAL A 31 -14.60 -22.28 -9.28
C VAL A 31 -14.39 -21.92 -7.81
N VAL A 32 -13.22 -21.37 -7.46
CA VAL A 32 -12.93 -20.95 -6.08
C VAL A 32 -13.93 -19.87 -5.65
N LEU A 33 -14.17 -18.85 -6.47
CA LEU A 33 -15.11 -17.76 -6.14
C LEU A 33 -16.55 -18.23 -5.94
N GLN A 34 -16.99 -19.29 -6.62
CA GLN A 34 -18.33 -19.88 -6.37
C GLN A 34 -18.44 -20.43 -4.94
N THR A 35 -17.35 -20.89 -4.34
CA THR A 35 -17.33 -21.35 -2.94
C THR A 35 -17.44 -20.20 -1.92
N PHE A 36 -17.20 -18.96 -2.34
CA PHE A 36 -17.30 -17.73 -1.53
C PHE A 36 -18.66 -17.03 -1.67
N SER A 37 -19.68 -17.74 -2.17
CA SER A 37 -21.06 -17.25 -2.20
C SER A 37 -21.55 -16.79 -0.83
N SER A 38 -22.51 -15.87 -0.82
CA SER A 38 -23.05 -15.22 0.39
C SER A 38 -23.61 -16.19 1.44
N ASP A 39 -23.92 -17.42 1.04
CA ASP A 39 -24.61 -18.40 1.88
C ASP A 39 -23.65 -19.17 2.80
N LYS A 40 -22.33 -19.00 2.61
CA LYS A 40 -21.34 -19.66 3.45
C LYS A 40 -21.34 -19.07 4.87
N LYS A 41 -21.76 -19.91 5.83
CA LYS A 41 -21.93 -19.51 7.24
C LYS A 41 -20.60 -19.33 7.99
N LYS A 42 -19.56 -20.06 7.60
CA LYS A 42 -18.26 -20.10 8.29
C LYS A 42 -17.14 -20.31 7.26
N PHE A 43 -16.12 -19.47 7.35
CA PHE A 43 -14.90 -19.62 6.56
C PHE A 43 -13.83 -20.37 7.34
N VAL A 44 -13.07 -21.20 6.63
CA VAL A 44 -11.89 -21.92 7.14
C VAL A 44 -10.62 -21.42 6.45
N ALA A 45 -9.45 -21.65 7.06
CA ALA A 45 -8.18 -21.15 6.53
C ALA A 45 -7.92 -21.68 5.10
N GLU A 46 -8.27 -22.94 4.84
CA GLU A 46 -8.15 -23.56 3.51
C GLU A 46 -8.91 -22.81 2.41
N ASP A 47 -10.03 -22.15 2.72
CA ASP A 47 -10.76 -21.35 1.74
C ASP A 47 -9.91 -20.15 1.30
N LEU A 48 -9.36 -19.42 2.28
CA LEU A 48 -8.55 -18.23 2.07
C LEU A 48 -7.25 -18.59 1.35
N TYR A 49 -6.63 -19.70 1.74
CA TYR A 49 -5.46 -20.26 1.06
C TYR A 49 -5.75 -20.53 -0.42
N LYS A 50 -6.83 -21.25 -0.75
CA LYS A 50 -7.21 -21.55 -2.14
C LYS A 50 -7.48 -20.28 -2.96
N LEU A 51 -8.11 -19.28 -2.34
CA LEU A 51 -8.35 -18.00 -3.01
C LEU A 51 -7.04 -17.25 -3.27
N ASN A 52 -6.16 -17.19 -2.28
CA ASN A 52 -4.85 -16.55 -2.40
C ASN A 52 -4.01 -17.23 -3.48
N GLU A 53 -3.98 -18.57 -3.47
CA GLU A 53 -3.29 -19.39 -4.48
C GLU A 53 -3.87 -19.18 -5.88
N ALA A 54 -5.20 -19.15 -6.02
CA ALA A 54 -5.85 -18.94 -7.31
C ALA A 54 -5.47 -17.59 -7.95
N ILE A 55 -5.24 -16.56 -7.14
CA ILE A 55 -4.87 -15.22 -7.60
C ILE A 55 -3.38 -15.13 -7.88
N PHE A 56 -2.56 -15.71 -7.01
CA PHE A 56 -1.12 -15.73 -7.18
C PHE A 56 -0.69 -16.49 -8.45
N ASN A 57 -1.44 -17.53 -8.81
CA ASN A 57 -1.19 -18.33 -10.02
C ASN A 57 -1.83 -17.75 -11.29
N LEU A 58 -2.44 -16.56 -11.24
CA LEU A 58 -2.92 -15.92 -12.46
C LEU A 58 -1.72 -15.51 -13.33
N PRO A 59 -1.75 -15.80 -14.65
CA PRO A 59 -0.77 -15.25 -15.57
C PRO A 59 -0.82 -13.72 -15.53
N GLU A 60 0.33 -13.05 -15.54
CA GLU A 60 0.39 -11.57 -15.55
C GLU A 60 -0.32 -10.96 -16.77
N GLU A 61 -0.36 -11.70 -17.89
CA GLU A 61 -1.04 -11.27 -19.11
C GLU A 61 -2.56 -11.54 -19.09
N ASP A 62 -3.06 -12.29 -18.10
CA ASP A 62 -4.49 -12.59 -17.99
C ASP A 62 -5.21 -11.44 -17.30
N THR A 63 -5.80 -10.57 -18.11
CA THR A 63 -6.58 -9.44 -17.61
C THR A 63 -7.88 -9.96 -17.02
N ILE A 64 -7.99 -9.95 -15.70
CA ILE A 64 -9.27 -10.17 -15.01
C ILE A 64 -10.28 -9.13 -15.51
N ASP A 65 -11.45 -9.59 -15.98
CA ASP A 65 -12.52 -8.69 -16.41
C ASP A 65 -13.12 -7.94 -15.20
N THR A 66 -13.71 -6.76 -15.45
CA THR A 66 -14.31 -5.94 -14.39
C THR A 66 -15.38 -6.69 -13.58
N LYS A 67 -16.07 -7.67 -14.20
CA LYS A 67 -17.06 -8.50 -13.53
C LYS A 67 -16.41 -9.46 -12.54
N MET A 68 -15.32 -10.13 -12.92
CA MET A 68 -14.59 -11.03 -12.03
C MET A 68 -13.87 -10.26 -10.93
N SER A 69 -13.29 -9.08 -11.22
CA SER A 69 -12.70 -8.24 -10.17
C SER A 69 -13.74 -7.77 -9.16
N THR A 70 -14.96 -7.45 -9.61
CA THR A 70 -16.09 -7.13 -8.71
C THR A 70 -16.50 -8.33 -7.85
N LYS A 71 -16.56 -9.54 -8.41
CA LYS A 71 -16.86 -10.77 -7.67
C LYS A 71 -15.77 -11.08 -6.64
N LEU A 72 -14.51 -10.92 -7.04
CA LEU A 72 -13.34 -11.13 -6.20
C LEU A 72 -13.35 -10.17 -5.01
N PHE A 73 -13.58 -8.88 -5.26
CA PHE A 73 -13.72 -7.89 -4.19
C PHE A 73 -14.89 -8.21 -3.26
N GLY A 74 -16.04 -8.63 -3.81
CA GLY A 74 -17.19 -9.07 -3.02
C GLY A 74 -16.88 -10.28 -2.13
N ALA A 75 -16.10 -11.24 -2.62
CA ALA A 75 -15.63 -12.38 -1.83
C ALA A 75 -14.75 -11.91 -0.65
N VAL A 76 -13.78 -11.03 -0.89
CA VAL A 76 -12.94 -10.44 0.17
C VAL A 76 -13.79 -9.68 1.19
N GLN A 77 -14.76 -8.88 0.74
CA GLN A 77 -15.70 -8.20 1.65
C GLN A 77 -16.48 -9.18 2.53
N ASN A 78 -16.91 -10.31 2.00
CA ASN A 78 -17.60 -11.34 2.78
C ASN A 78 -16.67 -11.99 3.81
N VAL A 79 -15.41 -12.25 3.45
CA VAL A 79 -14.39 -12.74 4.37
C VAL A 79 -14.13 -11.73 5.48
N THR A 80 -13.91 -10.45 5.17
CA THR A 80 -13.71 -9.38 6.16
C THR A 80 -14.90 -9.26 7.10
N LYS A 81 -16.14 -9.28 6.58
CA LYS A 81 -17.35 -9.28 7.43
C LYS A 81 -17.41 -10.51 8.33
N ALA A 82 -17.01 -11.68 7.83
CA ALA A 82 -16.97 -12.90 8.62
C ALA A 82 -15.88 -12.87 9.69
N TYR A 83 -14.71 -12.31 9.38
CA TYR A 83 -13.63 -12.06 10.32
C TYR A 83 -14.10 -11.14 11.46
N ASN A 84 -14.64 -9.97 11.12
CA ASN A 84 -15.11 -8.98 12.10
C ASN A 84 -16.25 -9.49 12.98
N SER A 85 -17.17 -10.29 12.42
CA SER A 85 -18.27 -10.90 13.19
C SER A 85 -17.87 -12.20 13.92
N GLY A 86 -16.61 -12.63 13.83
CA GLY A 86 -16.16 -13.89 14.43
C GLY A 86 -16.74 -15.16 13.79
N ARG A 87 -17.33 -15.07 12.59
CA ARG A 87 -17.88 -16.18 11.79
C ARG A 87 -16.81 -16.93 10.99
N TYR A 88 -15.70 -17.23 11.63
CA TYR A 88 -14.60 -18.02 11.08
C TYR A 88 -14.20 -19.11 12.07
N ASN A 89 -13.29 -20.00 11.67
CA ASN A 89 -12.80 -21.03 12.56
C ASN A 89 -11.79 -20.49 13.57
N LYS A 90 -12.26 -20.02 14.74
CA LYS A 90 -11.40 -19.51 15.83
C LYS A 90 -10.39 -20.52 16.38
N GLY A 91 -10.65 -21.82 16.19
CA GLY A 91 -9.72 -22.88 16.60
C GLY A 91 -8.54 -23.08 15.64
N ASP A 92 -8.54 -22.40 14.50
CA ASP A 92 -7.50 -22.50 13.49
C ASP A 92 -6.61 -21.24 13.53
N PRO A 93 -5.38 -21.34 14.07
CA PRO A 93 -4.47 -20.19 14.14
C PRO A 93 -4.02 -19.72 12.75
N ASN A 94 -4.08 -20.59 11.73
CA ASN A 94 -3.68 -20.24 10.37
C ASN A 94 -4.66 -19.28 9.70
N PHE A 95 -5.92 -19.25 10.15
CA PHE A 95 -6.94 -18.39 9.56
C PHE A 95 -6.53 -16.91 9.56
N PHE A 96 -5.94 -16.44 10.66
CA PHE A 96 -5.48 -15.06 10.76
C PHE A 96 -4.35 -14.76 9.77
N TYR A 97 -3.36 -15.65 9.69
CA TYR A 97 -2.23 -15.49 8.77
C TYR A 97 -2.67 -15.53 7.31
N ASP A 98 -3.57 -16.44 6.95
CA ASP A 98 -4.12 -16.53 5.60
C ASP A 98 -5.01 -15.33 5.26
N TYR A 99 -5.71 -14.76 6.24
CA TYR A 99 -6.49 -13.53 6.06
C TYR A 99 -5.60 -12.31 5.77
N VAL A 100 -4.55 -12.12 6.56
CA VAL A 100 -3.55 -11.06 6.36
C VAL A 100 -2.85 -11.24 5.01
N ALA A 101 -2.42 -12.47 4.68
CA ALA A 101 -1.79 -12.79 3.41
C ALA A 101 -2.71 -12.50 2.21
N LEU A 102 -3.99 -12.89 2.31
CA LEU A 102 -4.98 -12.61 1.27
C LEU A 102 -5.12 -11.10 1.02
N LEU A 103 -5.29 -10.29 2.07
CA LEU A 103 -5.41 -8.83 1.92
C LEU A 103 -4.15 -8.21 1.31
N ALA A 104 -2.97 -8.65 1.75
CA ALA A 104 -1.69 -8.18 1.22
C ALA A 104 -1.48 -8.57 -0.26
N THR A 105 -1.91 -9.76 -0.68
CA THR A 105 -1.84 -10.17 -2.10
C THR A 105 -2.78 -9.34 -2.96
N MET A 106 -3.98 -9.04 -2.46
CA MET A 106 -5.01 -8.32 -3.21
C MET A 106 -4.68 -6.85 -3.43
N GLN A 107 -4.09 -6.17 -2.45
CA GLN A 107 -3.75 -4.74 -2.58
C GLN A 107 -2.76 -4.46 -3.72
N ASN A 108 -1.94 -5.44 -4.09
CA ASN A 108 -0.92 -5.32 -5.12
C ASN A 108 -1.47 -5.60 -6.53
N GLN A 109 -2.76 -5.91 -6.67
CA GLN A 109 -3.37 -6.25 -7.94
C GLN A 109 -3.87 -5.00 -8.67
N HIS A 110 -3.45 -4.85 -9.93
CA HIS A 110 -3.72 -3.68 -10.76
C HIS A 110 -5.18 -3.58 -11.24
N PHE A 111 -5.96 -4.67 -11.16
CA PHE A 111 -7.36 -4.70 -11.59
C PHE A 111 -8.35 -4.13 -10.55
N PHE A 112 -7.89 -3.73 -9.37
CA PHE A 112 -8.70 -3.03 -8.38
C PHE A 112 -8.56 -1.51 -8.50
N SER A 113 -9.66 -0.80 -8.25
CA SER A 113 -9.64 0.66 -8.16
C SER A 113 -8.86 1.14 -6.94
N ALA A 114 -8.33 2.36 -7.00
CA ALA A 114 -7.64 3.00 -5.87
C ALA A 114 -8.50 3.00 -4.59
N LYS A 115 -9.82 3.16 -4.73
CA LYS A 115 -10.77 3.09 -3.60
C LYS A 115 -10.83 1.70 -2.97
N GLN A 116 -10.89 0.64 -3.78
CA GLN A 116 -10.89 -0.74 -3.28
C GLN A 116 -9.57 -1.07 -2.59
N ASN A 117 -8.44 -0.62 -3.15
CA ASN A 117 -7.12 -0.79 -2.52
C ASN A 117 -7.03 -0.05 -1.18
N GLY A 118 -7.57 1.17 -1.07
CA GLY A 118 -7.66 1.90 0.20
C GLY A 118 -8.46 1.13 1.27
N MET A 119 -9.60 0.55 0.90
CA MET A 119 -10.40 -0.28 1.82
C MET A 119 -9.66 -1.53 2.28
N MET A 120 -8.94 -2.21 1.39
CA MET A 120 -8.16 -3.40 1.75
C MET A 120 -6.98 -3.07 2.67
N LEU A 121 -6.33 -1.93 2.45
CA LEU A 121 -5.28 -1.41 3.34
C LEU A 121 -5.84 -1.08 4.72
N GLU A 122 -7.01 -0.45 4.80
CA GLU A 122 -7.69 -0.18 6.07
C GLU A 122 -7.99 -1.48 6.83
N TRP A 123 -8.57 -2.50 6.18
CA TRP A 123 -8.80 -3.81 6.81
C TRP A 123 -7.51 -4.50 7.25
N LEU A 124 -6.43 -4.36 6.47
CA LEU A 124 -5.13 -4.92 6.82
C LEU A 124 -4.55 -4.22 8.05
N LEU A 125 -4.65 -2.89 8.13
CA LEU A 125 -4.23 -2.10 9.29
C LEU A 125 -5.07 -2.44 10.53
N GLU A 126 -6.39 -2.63 10.39
CA GLU A 126 -7.25 -3.09 11.48
C GLU A 126 -6.83 -4.47 11.99
N ALA A 127 -6.53 -5.41 11.08
CA ALA A 127 -6.14 -6.77 11.41
C ALA A 127 -4.76 -6.86 12.09
N VAL A 128 -3.78 -6.08 11.63
CA VAL A 128 -2.39 -6.11 12.13
C VAL A 128 -2.14 -5.13 13.28
N GLY A 129 -2.87 -4.00 13.31
CA GLY A 129 -2.70 -2.89 14.25
C GLY A 129 -3.20 -3.14 15.67
N GLY A 130 -3.66 -4.35 15.99
CA GLY A 130 -3.87 -4.77 17.38
C GLY A 130 -5.08 -4.13 18.06
N ALA A 131 -6.11 -3.70 17.33
CA ALA A 131 -7.43 -3.63 17.92
C ALA A 131 -7.95 -5.07 17.99
N GLU A 132 -7.70 -5.73 19.13
CA GLU A 132 -8.44 -6.92 19.55
C GLU A 132 -9.91 -6.69 19.17
N PRO A 133 -10.58 -7.61 18.45
CA PRO A 133 -11.91 -7.36 17.90
C PRO A 133 -12.81 -6.92 19.05
N VAL A 134 -13.15 -5.63 19.07
CA VAL A 134 -14.03 -5.07 20.09
C VAL A 134 -15.29 -5.92 19.98
N PRO A 135 -15.65 -6.69 21.02
CA PRO A 135 -16.78 -7.59 20.94
C PRO A 135 -17.98 -6.76 20.53
N ASP A 136 -18.65 -7.18 19.44
CA ASP A 136 -19.83 -6.54 18.88
C ASP A 136 -20.63 -5.85 19.99
N PRO A 137 -20.66 -4.50 20.05
CA PRO A 137 -21.64 -3.85 20.89
C PRO A 137 -22.96 -4.19 20.21
N LYS A 138 -23.62 -5.24 20.71
CA LYS A 138 -25.02 -5.55 20.46
C LYS A 138 -25.71 -4.22 20.27
N SER A 139 -26.28 -4.02 19.08
CA SER A 139 -26.93 -2.83 18.59
C SER A 139 -27.95 -2.27 19.59
N GLY A 140 -27.42 -1.64 20.63
CA GLY A 140 -28.10 -0.85 21.61
C GLY A 140 -28.14 0.54 21.03
N LYS A 141 -29.34 0.95 20.61
CA LYS A 141 -29.68 2.36 20.46
C LYS A 141 -29.25 3.11 21.73
N GLY A 142 -28.12 3.79 21.70
CA GLY A 142 -27.69 4.60 22.84
C GLY A 142 -26.18 4.84 22.90
N GLY A 143 -25.65 5.66 21.99
CA GLY A 143 -24.23 6.05 22.05
C GLY A 143 -23.89 7.43 21.50
N SER A 144 -24.88 8.25 21.10
CA SER A 144 -24.63 9.53 20.42
C SER A 144 -23.93 10.57 21.31
N ALA A 145 -24.18 10.59 22.62
CA ALA A 145 -23.68 11.67 23.47
C ALA A 145 -22.19 11.52 23.89
N ALA A 146 -21.69 10.29 23.98
CA ALA A 146 -20.28 10.06 24.33
C ALA A 146 -19.37 10.35 23.13
N ILE A 147 -19.78 9.89 21.93
CA ILE A 147 -19.05 10.11 20.69
C ILE A 147 -18.98 11.61 20.36
N SER A 148 -20.06 12.38 20.57
CA SER A 148 -20.03 13.83 20.35
C SER A 148 -19.08 14.59 21.29
N LYS A 149 -18.87 14.10 22.52
CA LYS A 149 -17.90 14.72 23.45
C LYS A 149 -16.46 14.44 23.04
N ASP A 150 -16.18 13.22 22.56
CA ASP A 150 -14.85 12.87 22.08
C ASP A 150 -14.50 13.63 20.80
N ILE A 151 -15.46 13.81 19.89
CA ILE A 151 -15.27 14.64 18.69
C ILE A 151 -14.93 16.09 19.08
N ALA A 152 -15.72 16.70 19.98
CA ALA A 152 -15.47 18.07 20.40
C ALA A 152 -14.10 18.24 21.11
N LYS A 153 -13.66 17.23 21.87
CA LYS A 153 -12.35 17.23 22.51
C LYS A 153 -11.22 17.14 21.46
N LEU A 154 -11.35 16.25 20.48
CA LEU A 154 -10.36 16.07 19.42
C LEU A 154 -10.25 17.31 18.51
N GLU A 155 -11.36 17.97 18.20
CA GLU A 155 -11.36 19.23 17.44
C GLU A 155 -10.64 20.35 18.20
N SER A 156 -10.86 20.47 19.52
CA SER A 156 -10.16 21.44 20.35
C SER A 156 -8.65 21.14 20.48
N GLU A 157 -8.27 19.86 20.54
CA GLU A 157 -6.85 19.47 20.58
C GLU A 157 -6.15 19.76 19.25
N ASN A 158 -6.81 19.53 18.11
CA ASN A 158 -6.27 19.88 16.80
C ASN A 158 -6.03 21.39 16.65
N GLU A 159 -7.00 22.23 17.03
CA GLU A 159 -6.84 23.69 16.95
C GLU A 159 -5.69 24.19 17.86
N ALA A 160 -5.50 23.57 19.03
CA ALA A 160 -4.39 23.89 19.93
C ALA A 160 -3.03 23.50 19.33
N LEU A 161 -2.94 22.33 18.68
CA LEU A 161 -1.73 21.86 18.02
C LEU A 161 -1.37 22.71 16.79
N GLU A 162 -2.35 23.11 15.99
CA GLU A 162 -2.13 24.01 14.85
C GLU A 162 -1.56 25.36 15.28
N LYS A 163 -2.06 25.95 16.37
CA LYS A 163 -1.51 27.19 16.95
C LYS A 163 -0.06 27.02 17.42
N GLN A 164 0.28 25.89 18.03
CA GLN A 164 1.66 25.61 18.44
C GLN A 164 2.59 25.44 17.23
N LEU A 165 2.14 24.77 16.17
CA LEU A 165 2.92 24.63 14.93
C LEU A 165 3.18 25.98 14.27
N GLU A 166 2.20 26.88 14.25
CA GLU A 166 2.39 28.22 13.69
C GLU A 166 3.38 29.06 14.50
N GLN A 167 3.30 28.99 15.83
CA GLN A 167 4.29 29.64 16.71
C GLN A 167 5.71 29.10 16.48
N LEU A 168 5.87 27.78 16.42
CA LEU A 168 7.16 27.15 16.18
C LEU A 168 7.71 27.47 14.78
N ARG A 169 6.86 27.54 13.76
CA ARG A 169 7.26 28.00 12.42
C ARG A 169 7.74 29.45 12.42
N GLY A 170 7.07 30.33 13.15
CA GLY A 170 7.52 31.73 13.33
C GLY A 170 8.89 31.83 13.98
N LEU A 171 9.12 31.09 15.07
CA LEU A 171 10.42 31.03 15.74
C LEU A 171 11.51 30.43 14.83
N SER A 172 11.20 29.35 14.12
CA SER A 172 12.12 28.72 13.17
C SER A 172 12.54 29.69 12.07
N SER A 173 11.60 30.48 11.54
CA SER A 173 11.88 31.51 10.53
C SER A 173 12.83 32.59 11.08
N ALA A 174 12.57 33.11 12.29
CA ALA A 174 13.44 34.10 12.93
C ALA A 174 14.86 33.58 13.17
N VAL A 175 15.01 32.33 13.60
CA VAL A 175 16.32 31.67 13.76
C VAL A 175 17.03 31.54 12.42
N GLN A 176 16.32 31.27 11.33
CA GLN A 176 16.90 31.17 9.99
C GLN A 176 17.40 32.53 9.48
N VAL A 177 16.68 33.63 9.78
CA VAL A 177 17.16 35.00 9.50
C VAL A 177 18.45 35.29 10.26
N LEU A 178 18.52 34.96 11.55
CA LEU A 178 19.75 35.16 12.35
C LEU A 178 20.93 34.34 11.84
N LYS A 179 20.69 33.10 11.38
CA LYS A 179 21.74 32.26 10.76
C LYS A 179 22.23 32.82 9.43
N THR A 180 21.38 33.51 8.68
CA THR A 180 21.72 34.04 7.34
C THR A 180 22.20 35.49 7.38
N PHE A 181 22.02 36.18 8.51
CA PHE A 181 22.52 37.54 8.72
C PHE A 181 24.05 37.55 8.71
N LYS A 182 24.62 37.95 7.57
CA LYS A 182 26.05 38.29 7.47
C LYS A 182 26.21 39.71 7.98
N LEU A 183 27.04 39.92 9.00
CA LEU A 183 27.39 41.27 9.43
C LEU A 183 27.91 42.05 8.22
N PRO A 184 27.38 43.26 7.95
CA PRO A 184 27.98 44.16 6.97
C PRO A 184 29.45 44.30 7.33
N SER A 185 30.32 43.84 6.44
CA SER A 185 31.76 43.95 6.62
C SER A 185 32.12 45.43 6.57
N ASP A 186 32.17 46.08 7.72
CA ASP A 186 32.74 47.42 7.90
C ASP A 186 34.22 47.36 7.53
N GLN A 187 34.52 47.68 6.26
CA GLN A 187 35.31 48.86 5.90
C GLN A 187 35.68 48.79 4.41
N PRO A 188 35.35 49.83 3.61
CA PRO A 188 36.00 50.03 2.33
C PRO A 188 37.48 50.40 2.58
N LYS A 189 38.39 49.45 2.38
CA LYS A 189 39.82 49.76 2.29
C LYS A 189 40.03 50.83 1.20
N PRO A 190 40.62 52.00 1.52
CA PRO A 190 40.84 53.05 0.55
C PRO A 190 41.73 52.57 -0.60
N LYS A 191 41.24 52.77 -1.82
CA LYS A 191 41.92 52.47 -3.09
C LYS A 191 43.19 53.32 -3.23
N ALA A 192 44.37 52.72 -3.09
CA ALA A 192 45.60 53.27 -3.63
C ALA A 192 45.70 52.97 -5.14
N LYS A 193 46.03 54.01 -5.92
CA LYS A 193 46.15 54.05 -7.39
C LYS A 193 47.43 53.36 -7.91
N ALA A 194 47.35 53.00 -9.21
CA ALA A 194 48.39 52.72 -10.21
C ALA A 194 48.78 51.23 -10.37
N LYS A 195 48.95 50.64 -11.56
CA LYS A 195 49.03 51.11 -12.97
C LYS A 195 48.72 49.90 -13.93
N PRO A 196 48.65 50.10 -15.27
CA PRO A 196 47.88 49.27 -16.21
C PRO A 196 48.67 48.19 -17.00
N LYS A 197 47.87 47.38 -17.73
CA LYS A 197 48.09 46.79 -19.08
C LYS A 197 48.71 45.37 -19.19
N ALA A 198 47.89 44.42 -19.68
CA ALA A 198 48.07 43.56 -20.88
C ALA A 198 46.97 42.47 -20.86
N LYS A 199 45.96 42.45 -21.74
CA LYS A 199 45.88 42.08 -23.17
C LYS A 199 46.10 40.56 -23.45
N GLY A 200 44.99 39.86 -23.71
CA GLY A 200 44.86 38.53 -24.36
C GLY A 200 43.55 37.87 -23.90
N LYS A 201 42.45 37.77 -24.67
CA LYS A 201 42.11 37.30 -26.04
C LYS A 201 42.07 35.77 -26.20
N ALA A 202 40.90 35.17 -25.95
CA ALA A 202 40.25 34.05 -26.68
C ALA A 202 38.93 33.75 -25.92
N LYS A 203 37.69 33.87 -26.44
CA LYS A 203 36.98 33.48 -27.68
C LYS A 203 36.40 32.05 -27.66
N ALA A 204 35.05 32.02 -27.73
CA ALA A 204 34.13 30.96 -28.19
C ALA A 204 33.89 29.80 -27.19
N LYS A 205 32.70 29.17 -27.09
CA LYS A 205 31.43 29.13 -27.87
C LYS A 205 30.36 28.51 -26.92
N ALA A 206 29.10 28.99 -26.86
CA ALA A 206 27.87 28.38 -27.44
C ALA A 206 27.72 26.86 -27.13
N GLU A 207 26.63 26.31 -26.57
CA GLU A 207 25.21 26.26 -27.00
C GLU A 207 24.40 25.75 -25.76
N ALA A 208 23.20 26.25 -25.46
CA ALA A 208 21.87 25.92 -26.01
C ALA A 208 21.40 24.48 -25.69
N ASP A 209 20.37 24.38 -24.83
CA ASP A 209 19.34 23.31 -24.74
C ASP A 209 18.35 23.78 -23.65
N GLU A 210 17.19 24.38 -23.93
CA GLU A 210 15.96 23.90 -24.57
C GLU A 210 15.24 22.76 -23.81
N GLY A 211 14.00 23.05 -23.40
CA GLY A 211 12.98 22.07 -23.05
C GLY A 211 12.51 22.13 -21.59
N LYS A 212 11.22 22.04 -21.26
CA LYS A 212 9.97 22.04 -22.03
C LYS A 212 8.85 22.10 -21.00
N ASP A 213 7.72 22.66 -21.40
CA ASP A 213 6.41 22.64 -20.77
C ASP A 213 6.03 21.32 -20.08
N ASP A 214 5.27 21.40 -18.98
CA ASP A 214 3.91 20.86 -18.96
C ASP A 214 3.12 21.36 -17.73
N ALA A 215 1.96 21.93 -18.01
CA ALA A 215 0.92 22.29 -17.07
C ALA A 215 -0.18 21.22 -17.14
N PRO A 216 -0.92 20.97 -16.05
CA PRO A 216 -2.30 20.53 -16.17
C PRO A 216 -3.24 21.65 -15.73
N ASN A 217 -3.96 22.17 -16.72
CA ASN A 217 -5.27 22.80 -16.57
C ASN A 217 -6.36 21.70 -16.67
N GLU A 218 -7.56 22.03 -16.20
CA GLU A 218 -8.85 21.29 -16.31
C GLU A 218 -9.06 20.09 -15.37
N GLU A 219 -10.25 19.86 -14.80
CA GLU A 219 -11.55 20.54 -14.93
C GLU A 219 -12.43 20.21 -13.71
N SER A 220 -13.55 20.94 -13.65
CA SER A 220 -14.62 20.93 -12.65
C SER A 220 -15.47 19.65 -12.61
#